data_AF-A0A7T7I826-F1
#
_entry.id   AF-A0A7T7I826-F1
#
_cell.length_a   1.000
_cell.length_b   1.000
_cell.length_c   1.000
_cell.angle_alpha   90.00
_cell.angle_beta   90.00
_cell.angle_gamma   90.00
#
_symmetry.space_group_name_H-M   'P 1'
#
loop_
_entity.id
_entity.type
_entity.pdbx_description
1 polymer ?
#
loop_
_entity_poly.entity_id
_entity_poly.type
_entity_poly.pdbx_seq_one_letter_code
_entity_poly.pdbx_strand_id
1 'polypeptide(L)'
;MDTTYNVKIWNIRVYRGKRKTTYHVRWALDGREWGAPFDTRALADAFRSGLVSATSRGEAFSLITGRPVSHQSGASAVNWYGFAVQFVDAQWRQTAANSRRNTAKTLTAVTVALLRTPPTVSRPVDVRTALREFAFNTMRREEAPPEVVIILKWVERNTLSMAAWEDPGKLDEVLRALGTKLDGTRAAASSVKRNRRNLNVAMEYAVKHRVLRANPLPKGRGAVPKTSSAVDKRALLNPAQAAHLLGWIRRRPRGGKRLHAFFATMYYAGPRPEEVVAMRVADVRLPDEGATDQWCELLFHTAQPEVGKNWTDDGAIHEERGLKGRAADDTRGVPGHPSLTRILRDHIEAESLKPGDILFQGEKGDLLASRVIRRAWRSARQEVLAPHEFESPTGKRVYDLRHTRLTKWLNDGIPAAQVAEWAGNSVPILLATYARCVSGQLPDLKRRMEAGEDLPDLPEAG
;
A
#
# COMPACT_ATOMS: atom_id res chain seq x y z
N MET A 1 -25.34 -32.92 -17.85
CA MET A 1 -24.37 -32.97 -16.72
C MET A 1 -23.34 -34.00 -17.09
N ASP A 2 -22.08 -33.61 -17.28
CA ASP A 2 -20.99 -34.52 -17.67
C ASP A 2 -20.37 -35.16 -16.41
N THR A 3 -21.13 -36.00 -15.73
CA THR A 3 -20.72 -36.69 -14.50
C THR A 3 -20.93 -38.19 -14.62
N THR A 4 -20.07 -38.97 -13.99
CA THR A 4 -20.10 -40.43 -14.00
C THR A 4 -19.88 -41.03 -12.62
N TYR A 5 -20.47 -42.20 -12.39
CA TYR A 5 -20.17 -43.05 -11.23
C TYR A 5 -19.21 -44.20 -11.59
N ASN A 6 -18.87 -44.35 -12.87
CA ASN A 6 -17.95 -45.35 -13.36
C ASN A 6 -16.51 -44.89 -13.11
N VAL A 7 -15.97 -45.28 -11.96
CA VAL A 7 -14.65 -44.87 -11.48
C VAL A 7 -13.76 -46.08 -11.24
N LYS A 8 -12.58 -46.07 -11.86
CA LYS A 8 -11.52 -47.07 -11.60
C LYS A 8 -10.30 -46.38 -11.01
N ILE A 9 -9.94 -46.70 -9.77
CA ILE A 9 -8.79 -46.09 -9.09
C ILE A 9 -7.69 -47.14 -8.95
N TRP A 10 -6.49 -46.85 -9.43
CA TRP A 10 -5.36 -47.78 -9.35
C TRP A 10 -4.50 -47.56 -8.10
N ASN A 11 -3.64 -48.54 -7.81
CA ASN A 11 -2.60 -48.40 -6.79
C ASN A 11 -1.56 -47.35 -7.19
N ILE A 12 -0.93 -46.75 -6.17
CA ILE A 12 0.12 -45.73 -6.36
C ILE A 12 1.27 -46.35 -7.14
N ARG A 13 1.60 -45.76 -8.28
CA ARG A 13 2.76 -46.15 -9.10
C ARG A 13 3.99 -45.37 -8.65
N VAL A 14 5.05 -46.08 -8.27
CA VAL A 14 6.34 -45.45 -7.97
C VAL A 14 7.12 -45.29 -9.28
N TYR A 15 7.49 -44.07 -9.62
CA TYR A 15 8.36 -43.77 -10.74
C TYR A 15 9.73 -43.35 -10.21
N ARG A 16 10.76 -44.15 -10.48
CA ARG A 16 12.15 -43.87 -10.08
C ARG A 16 12.87 -43.20 -11.26
N GLY A 17 12.87 -41.87 -11.29
CA GLY A 17 13.60 -41.11 -12.30
C GLY A 17 15.08 -40.92 -11.93
N LYS A 18 15.91 -40.51 -12.92
CA LYS A 18 17.36 -40.28 -12.72
C LYS A 18 17.71 -39.22 -11.66
N ARG A 19 16.79 -38.31 -11.34
CA ARG A 19 17.01 -37.19 -10.38
C ARG A 19 16.12 -37.25 -9.13
N LYS A 20 14.93 -37.86 -9.21
CA LYS A 20 14.00 -37.98 -8.09
C LYS A 20 13.02 -39.13 -8.29
N THR A 21 12.53 -39.68 -7.18
CA THR A 21 11.41 -40.62 -7.16
C THR A 21 10.09 -39.85 -7.03
N THR A 22 9.10 -40.13 -7.88
CA THR A 22 7.75 -39.55 -7.82
C THR A 22 6.70 -40.64 -7.66
N TYR A 23 5.60 -40.30 -6.99
CA TYR A 23 4.49 -41.20 -6.71
C TYR A 23 3.28 -40.76 -7.53
N HIS A 24 2.79 -41.62 -8.41
CA HIS A 24 1.69 -41.29 -9.33
C HIS A 24 0.41 -41.99 -8.91
N VAL A 25 -0.64 -41.21 -8.70
CA VAL A 25 -2.01 -41.72 -8.56
C VAL A 25 -2.67 -41.66 -9.93
N ARG A 26 -3.26 -42.78 -10.37
CA ARG A 26 -4.01 -42.88 -11.63
C ARG A 26 -5.44 -43.30 -11.33
N TRP A 27 -6.39 -42.77 -12.08
CA TRP A 27 -7.79 -43.20 -12.05
C TRP A 27 -8.46 -42.94 -13.40
N ALA A 28 -9.53 -43.65 -13.71
CA ALA A 28 -10.30 -43.47 -14.93
C ALA A 28 -11.77 -43.22 -14.63
N LEU A 29 -12.38 -42.40 -15.47
CA LEU A 29 -13.79 -42.04 -15.45
C LEU A 29 -14.39 -42.35 -16.82
N ASP A 30 -15.34 -43.28 -16.92
CA ASP A 30 -15.88 -43.77 -18.20
C ASP A 30 -14.79 -44.10 -19.23
N GLY A 31 -13.77 -44.84 -18.79
CA GLY A 31 -12.65 -45.25 -19.64
C GLY A 31 -11.62 -44.15 -19.95
N ARG A 32 -11.88 -42.89 -19.62
CA ARG A 32 -10.89 -41.80 -19.76
C ARG A 32 -9.92 -41.78 -18.59
N GLU A 33 -8.64 -42.01 -18.85
CA GLU A 33 -7.59 -42.00 -17.83
C GLU A 33 -7.17 -40.59 -17.39
N TRP A 34 -6.88 -40.48 -16.10
CA TRP A 34 -6.35 -39.30 -15.42
C TRP A 34 -5.18 -39.70 -14.51
N GLY A 35 -4.27 -38.75 -14.24
CA GLY A 35 -3.13 -38.99 -13.37
C GLY A 35 -2.61 -37.73 -12.67
N ALA A 36 -2.09 -37.90 -11.45
CA ALA A 36 -1.46 -36.84 -10.67
C ALA A 36 -0.14 -37.31 -10.03
N PRO A 37 0.97 -36.58 -10.19
CA PRO A 37 2.25 -36.87 -9.53
C PRO A 37 2.35 -36.22 -8.14
N PHE A 38 3.06 -36.86 -7.23
CA PHE A 38 3.35 -36.38 -5.88
C PHE A 38 4.80 -36.66 -5.48
N ASP A 39 5.37 -35.80 -4.63
CA ASP A 39 6.77 -35.93 -4.18
C ASP A 39 6.96 -36.96 -3.06
N THR A 40 5.90 -37.27 -2.29
CA THR A 40 5.95 -38.29 -1.23
C THR A 40 4.82 -39.30 -1.36
N ARG A 41 5.07 -40.53 -0.89
CA ARG A 41 4.06 -41.60 -0.88
C ARG A 41 2.85 -41.22 -0.02
N ALA A 42 3.06 -40.55 1.11
CA ALA A 42 2.00 -40.11 2.01
C ALA A 42 1.04 -39.11 1.34
N LEU A 43 1.54 -38.15 0.57
CA LEU A 43 0.70 -37.21 -0.18
C LEU A 43 -0.11 -37.93 -1.28
N ALA A 44 0.53 -38.85 -2.00
CA ALA A 44 -0.16 -39.68 -3.00
C ALA A 44 -1.26 -40.55 -2.36
N ASP A 45 -0.99 -41.12 -1.18
CA ASP A 45 -1.92 -42.01 -0.49
C ASP A 45 -3.10 -41.26 0.13
N ALA A 46 -2.86 -40.09 0.74
CA ALA A 46 -3.93 -39.22 1.23
C ALA A 46 -4.88 -38.80 0.09
N PHE A 47 -4.31 -38.43 -1.06
CA PHE A 47 -5.09 -38.06 -2.23
C PHE A 47 -5.87 -39.24 -2.83
N ARG A 48 -5.22 -40.41 -3.00
CA ARG A 48 -5.87 -41.63 -3.48
C ARG A 48 -7.01 -42.05 -2.55
N SER A 49 -6.78 -42.00 -1.24
CA SER A 49 -7.80 -42.32 -0.22
C SER A 49 -8.99 -41.39 -0.31
N GLY A 50 -8.78 -40.11 -0.61
CA GLY A 50 -9.87 -39.16 -0.90
C GLY A 50 -10.72 -39.59 -2.10
N LEU A 51 -10.11 -40.02 -3.20
CA LEU A 51 -10.84 -40.54 -4.37
C LEU A 51 -11.62 -41.82 -4.04
N VAL A 52 -11.00 -42.77 -3.35
CA VAL A 52 -11.64 -44.04 -2.93
C VAL A 52 -12.83 -43.76 -2.01
N SER A 53 -12.66 -42.84 -1.06
CA SER A 53 -13.70 -42.45 -0.11
C SER A 53 -14.88 -41.75 -0.80
N ALA A 54 -14.63 -40.96 -1.85
CA ALA A 54 -15.70 -40.39 -2.67
C ALA A 54 -16.49 -41.46 -3.42
N THR A 55 -15.79 -42.43 -4.04
CA THR A 55 -16.45 -43.57 -4.70
C THR A 55 -17.27 -44.40 -3.70
N SER A 56 -16.75 -44.68 -2.50
CA SER A 56 -17.45 -45.48 -1.50
C SER A 56 -18.69 -44.79 -0.92
N ARG A 57 -18.77 -43.45 -0.97
CA ARG A 57 -19.95 -42.68 -0.58
C ARG A 57 -21.00 -42.54 -1.69
N GLY A 58 -20.80 -43.19 -2.85
CA GLY A 58 -21.72 -43.07 -3.99
C GLY A 58 -21.70 -41.67 -4.61
N GLU A 59 -20.55 -41.00 -4.59
CA GLU A 59 -20.40 -39.65 -5.13
C GLU A 59 -20.09 -39.67 -6.63
N ALA A 60 -20.77 -38.83 -7.42
CA ALA A 60 -20.47 -38.69 -8.85
C ALA A 60 -19.12 -37.99 -9.08
N PHE A 61 -18.47 -38.27 -10.20
CA PHE A 61 -17.23 -37.63 -10.64
C PHE A 61 -17.48 -36.86 -11.92
N SER A 62 -16.88 -35.68 -12.06
CA SER A 62 -16.97 -34.89 -13.29
C SER A 62 -16.00 -35.40 -14.36
N LEU A 63 -16.54 -35.65 -15.55
CA LEU A 63 -15.80 -36.04 -16.76
C LEU A 63 -14.94 -34.88 -17.31
N ILE A 64 -15.23 -33.65 -16.91
CA ILE A 64 -14.48 -32.44 -17.29
C ILE A 64 -13.23 -32.28 -16.42
N THR A 65 -13.37 -32.45 -15.10
CA THR A 65 -12.29 -32.17 -14.14
C THR A 65 -11.52 -33.42 -13.69
N GLY A 66 -12.04 -34.62 -13.96
CA GLY A 66 -11.41 -35.86 -13.49
C GLY A 66 -11.55 -36.05 -11.98
N ARG A 67 -12.55 -35.46 -11.32
CA ARG A 67 -12.60 -35.36 -9.84
C ARG A 67 -14.00 -35.62 -9.31
N PRO A 68 -14.13 -36.08 -8.04
CA PRO A 68 -15.43 -36.13 -7.36
C PRO A 68 -16.16 -34.77 -7.40
N VAL A 69 -17.49 -34.76 -7.39
CA VAL A 69 -18.28 -33.51 -7.38
C VAL A 69 -18.06 -32.71 -6.08
N SER A 70 -17.93 -33.37 -4.94
CA SER A 70 -17.47 -32.77 -3.67
C SER A 70 -16.02 -32.32 -3.72
N HIS A 71 -15.25 -32.71 -4.76
CA HIS A 71 -13.93 -32.19 -5.07
C HIS A 71 -13.97 -30.98 -6.01
N GLN A 72 -15.14 -30.62 -6.56
CA GLN A 72 -15.35 -29.33 -7.18
C GLN A 72 -15.46 -28.26 -6.10
N SER A 73 -14.79 -27.13 -6.26
CA SER A 73 -15.10 -25.94 -5.47
C SER A 73 -16.45 -25.38 -5.92
N GLY A 74 -17.12 -24.58 -5.08
CA GLY A 74 -18.26 -23.76 -5.51
C GLY A 74 -17.88 -22.72 -6.57
N ALA A 75 -16.61 -22.66 -6.98
CA ALA A 75 -16.04 -21.64 -7.83
C ALA A 75 -16.70 -21.58 -9.22
N SER A 76 -17.15 -22.71 -9.77
CA SER A 76 -17.87 -22.73 -11.05
C SER A 76 -19.23 -22.04 -10.98
N ALA A 77 -19.89 -22.08 -9.81
CA ALA A 77 -21.20 -21.49 -9.57
C ALA A 77 -21.13 -19.99 -9.24
N VAL A 78 -19.95 -19.49 -8.85
CA VAL A 78 -19.76 -18.10 -8.43
C VAL A 78 -19.11 -17.29 -9.56
N ASN A 79 -19.81 -16.29 -10.07
CA ASN A 79 -19.26 -15.34 -11.04
C ASN A 79 -18.18 -14.44 -10.37
N TRP A 80 -17.04 -14.20 -11.02
CA TRP A 80 -15.98 -13.34 -10.46
C TRP A 80 -16.46 -11.92 -10.16
N TYR A 81 -17.24 -11.31 -11.06
CA TYR A 81 -17.75 -9.94 -10.86
C TYR A 81 -18.63 -9.88 -9.60
N GLY A 82 -19.57 -10.82 -9.45
CA GLY A 82 -20.42 -10.92 -8.27
C GLY A 82 -19.61 -11.14 -6.98
N PHE A 83 -18.62 -12.03 -7.03
CA PHE A 83 -17.70 -12.24 -5.90
C PHE A 83 -16.93 -10.96 -5.53
N ALA A 84 -16.37 -10.26 -6.52
CA ALA A 84 -15.57 -9.05 -6.30
C ALA A 84 -16.41 -7.92 -5.71
N VAL A 85 -17.66 -7.77 -6.14
CA VAL A 85 -18.65 -6.85 -5.55
C VAL A 85 -18.90 -7.17 -4.08
N GLN A 86 -19.22 -8.43 -3.75
CA GLN A 86 -19.45 -8.84 -2.36
C GLN A 86 -18.22 -8.64 -1.48
N PHE A 87 -17.03 -8.93 -2.01
CA PHE A 87 -15.78 -8.70 -1.29
C PHE A 87 -15.55 -7.22 -0.98
N VAL A 88 -15.84 -6.32 -1.93
CA VAL A 88 -15.74 -4.87 -1.69
C VAL A 88 -16.71 -4.44 -0.59
N ASP A 89 -17.95 -4.91 -0.62
CA ASP A 89 -18.97 -4.56 0.39
C ASP A 89 -18.57 -5.03 1.79
N ALA A 90 -18.08 -6.25 1.91
CA ALA A 90 -17.60 -6.81 3.17
C ALA A 90 -16.40 -6.03 3.75
N GLN A 91 -15.57 -5.42 2.90
CA GLN A 91 -14.39 -4.66 3.31
C GLN A 91 -14.66 -3.16 3.49
N TRP A 92 -15.78 -2.63 3.00
CA TRP A 92 -15.99 -1.19 2.88
C TRP A 92 -15.82 -0.47 4.22
N ARG A 93 -16.60 -0.87 5.24
CA ARG A 93 -16.55 -0.27 6.59
C ARG A 93 -15.26 -0.56 7.38
N GLN A 94 -14.50 -1.57 6.96
CA GLN A 94 -13.30 -2.02 7.68
C GLN A 94 -12.00 -1.43 7.13
N THR A 95 -12.06 -0.70 6.02
CA THR A 95 -10.88 -0.21 5.32
C THR A 95 -10.96 1.29 5.09
N ALA A 96 -9.84 1.99 5.28
CA ALA A 96 -9.73 3.42 5.00
C ALA A 96 -10.01 3.72 3.52
N ALA A 97 -10.52 4.91 3.22
CA ALA A 97 -10.94 5.36 1.89
C ALA A 97 -9.87 5.14 0.82
N ASN A 98 -8.61 5.46 1.13
CA ASN A 98 -7.47 5.24 0.22
C ASN A 98 -7.23 3.76 -0.10
N SER A 99 -7.49 2.87 0.87
CA SER A 99 -7.43 1.42 0.66
C SER A 99 -8.57 0.96 -0.24
N ARG A 100 -9.80 1.43 -0.01
CA ARG A 100 -10.97 1.16 -0.89
C ARG A 100 -10.67 1.49 -2.34
N ARG A 101 -10.16 2.70 -2.60
CA ARG A 101 -9.76 3.17 -3.94
C ARG A 101 -8.70 2.28 -4.58
N ASN A 102 -7.71 1.82 -3.81
CA ASN A 102 -6.67 0.95 -4.33
C ASN A 102 -7.19 -0.47 -4.60
N THR A 103 -8.07 -1.00 -3.75
CA THR A 103 -8.75 -2.28 -3.96
C THR A 103 -9.58 -2.24 -5.23
N ALA A 104 -10.41 -1.20 -5.42
CA ALA A 104 -11.19 -1.01 -6.63
C ALA A 104 -10.30 -0.97 -7.89
N LYS A 105 -9.20 -0.23 -7.87
CA LYS A 105 -8.23 -0.22 -9.00
C LYS A 105 -7.66 -1.60 -9.30
N THR A 106 -7.32 -2.39 -8.27
CA THR A 106 -6.84 -3.76 -8.45
C THR A 106 -7.93 -4.63 -9.06
N LEU A 107 -9.14 -4.63 -8.49
CA LEU A 107 -10.26 -5.45 -8.95
C LEU A 107 -10.71 -5.06 -10.36
N THR A 108 -10.65 -3.79 -10.75
CA THR A 108 -10.88 -3.36 -12.14
C THR A 108 -9.91 -4.03 -13.10
N ALA A 109 -8.60 -4.03 -12.79
CA ALA A 109 -7.60 -4.66 -13.65
C ALA A 109 -7.80 -6.19 -13.74
N VAL A 110 -8.11 -6.84 -12.62
CA VAL A 110 -8.39 -8.29 -12.58
C VAL A 110 -9.66 -8.63 -13.36
N THR A 111 -10.73 -7.86 -13.18
CA THR A 111 -12.01 -8.12 -13.87
C THR A 111 -11.86 -7.99 -15.38
N VAL A 112 -11.14 -6.97 -15.86
CA VAL A 112 -10.84 -6.82 -17.29
C VAL A 112 -10.04 -8.01 -17.83
N ALA A 113 -9.09 -8.55 -17.06
CA ALA A 113 -8.32 -9.74 -17.46
C ALA A 113 -9.13 -11.05 -17.41
N LEU A 114 -10.26 -11.05 -16.71
CA LEU A 114 -11.18 -12.19 -16.61
C LEU A 114 -12.41 -12.08 -17.52
N LEU A 115 -12.45 -11.08 -18.40
CA LEU A 115 -13.46 -11.02 -19.46
C LEU A 115 -13.21 -12.13 -20.48
N ARG A 116 -14.27 -12.83 -20.89
CA ARG A 116 -14.23 -13.87 -21.93
C ARG A 116 -13.86 -13.28 -23.28
N THR A 117 -14.33 -12.07 -23.55
CA THR A 117 -14.07 -11.31 -24.78
C THR A 117 -13.84 -9.83 -24.47
N PRO A 118 -13.05 -9.12 -25.29
CA PRO A 118 -12.91 -7.67 -25.17
C PRO A 118 -14.26 -6.96 -25.35
N PRO A 119 -14.45 -5.77 -24.73
CA PRO A 119 -15.64 -4.97 -24.97
C PRO A 119 -15.67 -4.50 -26.43
N THR A 120 -16.77 -4.78 -27.12
CA THR A 120 -16.97 -4.41 -28.53
C THR A 120 -17.75 -3.11 -28.71
N VAL A 121 -18.67 -2.82 -27.78
CA VAL A 121 -19.58 -1.66 -27.87
C VAL A 121 -19.05 -0.46 -27.08
N SER A 122 -18.44 -0.70 -25.91
CA SER A 122 -17.98 0.35 -25.01
C SER A 122 -16.48 0.59 -25.13
N ARG A 123 -16.05 1.84 -25.03
CA ARG A 123 -14.62 2.15 -25.03
C ARG A 123 -13.97 1.50 -23.80
N PRO A 124 -12.73 0.99 -23.89
CA PRO A 124 -12.05 0.38 -22.74
C PRO A 124 -11.97 1.28 -21.50
N VAL A 125 -11.88 2.59 -21.69
CA VAL A 125 -11.87 3.58 -20.59
C VAL A 125 -13.22 3.64 -19.85
N ASP A 126 -14.33 3.46 -20.56
CA ASP A 126 -15.69 3.53 -19.98
C ASP A 126 -15.93 2.29 -19.12
N VAL A 127 -15.53 1.10 -19.59
CA VAL A 127 -15.60 -0.15 -18.80
C VAL A 127 -14.80 -0.05 -17.51
N ARG A 128 -13.59 0.49 -17.58
CA ARG A 128 -12.73 0.66 -16.39
C ARG A 128 -13.29 1.70 -15.44
N THR A 129 -13.92 2.75 -15.96
CA THR A 129 -14.57 3.79 -15.15
C THR A 129 -15.80 3.25 -14.45
N ALA A 130 -16.67 2.53 -15.17
CA ALA A 130 -17.83 1.84 -14.62
C ALA A 130 -17.44 0.90 -13.47
N LEU A 131 -16.41 0.06 -13.69
CA LEU A 131 -15.91 -0.85 -12.66
C LEU A 131 -15.33 -0.11 -11.45
N ARG A 132 -14.47 0.88 -11.66
CA ARG A 132 -13.73 1.54 -10.58
C ARG A 132 -14.61 2.49 -9.77
N GLU A 133 -15.42 3.30 -10.44
CA GLU A 133 -16.17 4.39 -9.80
C GLU A 133 -17.55 3.96 -9.30
N PHE A 134 -18.10 2.85 -9.81
CA PHE A 134 -19.46 2.38 -9.48
C PHE A 134 -19.47 0.93 -8.96
N ALA A 135 -19.04 -0.07 -9.74
CA ALA A 135 -19.17 -1.47 -9.29
C ALA A 135 -18.40 -1.76 -7.99
N PHE A 136 -17.13 -1.34 -7.94
CA PHE A 136 -16.25 -1.51 -6.78
C PHE A 136 -16.27 -0.30 -5.84
N ASN A 137 -17.41 0.38 -5.80
CA ASN A 137 -17.71 1.46 -4.87
C ASN A 137 -19.10 1.21 -4.27
N THR A 138 -19.14 0.71 -3.03
CA THR A 138 -20.39 0.32 -2.35
C THR A 138 -21.38 1.49 -2.30
N MET A 139 -20.91 2.71 -2.02
CA MET A 139 -21.77 3.89 -1.86
C MET A 139 -22.35 4.39 -3.18
N ARG A 140 -21.67 4.16 -4.30
CA ARG A 140 -22.05 4.75 -5.60
C ARG A 140 -22.70 3.76 -6.56
N ARG A 141 -22.72 2.47 -6.21
CA ARG A 141 -23.20 1.41 -7.11
C ARG A 141 -24.66 1.62 -7.52
N GLU A 142 -25.51 2.05 -6.59
CA GLU A 142 -26.94 2.29 -6.83
C GLU A 142 -27.20 3.60 -7.58
N GLU A 143 -26.25 4.54 -7.54
CA GLU A 143 -26.31 5.83 -8.26
C GLU A 143 -25.73 5.74 -9.68
N ALA A 144 -25.47 4.54 -10.18
CA ALA A 144 -24.89 4.35 -11.51
C ALA A 144 -25.84 4.87 -12.61
N PRO A 145 -25.37 5.79 -13.49
CA PRO A 145 -26.15 6.22 -14.64
C PRO A 145 -26.56 5.05 -15.55
N PRO A 146 -27.66 5.15 -16.31
CA PRO A 146 -28.17 4.05 -17.14
C PRO A 146 -27.11 3.45 -18.09
N GLU A 147 -26.26 4.27 -18.70
CA GLU A 147 -25.17 3.85 -19.57
C GLU A 147 -24.11 3.03 -18.82
N VAL A 148 -23.83 3.38 -17.56
CA VAL A 148 -22.91 2.63 -16.70
C VAL A 148 -23.54 1.30 -16.30
N VAL A 149 -24.83 1.27 -15.97
CA VAL A 149 -25.56 0.03 -15.64
C VAL A 149 -25.52 -0.96 -16.80
N ILE A 150 -25.70 -0.48 -18.05
CA ILE A 150 -25.60 -1.32 -19.26
C ILE A 150 -24.20 -1.94 -19.36
N ILE A 151 -23.14 -1.14 -19.18
CA ILE A 151 -21.76 -1.61 -19.18
C ILE A 151 -21.54 -2.68 -18.11
N LEU A 152 -22.00 -2.45 -16.88
CA LEU A 152 -21.80 -3.37 -15.77
C LEU A 152 -22.56 -4.69 -15.95
N LYS A 153 -23.78 -4.65 -16.49
CA LYS A 153 -24.54 -5.87 -16.86
C LYS A 153 -23.83 -6.69 -17.94
N TRP A 154 -23.21 -6.02 -18.91
CA TRP A 154 -22.39 -6.71 -19.92
C TRP A 154 -21.15 -7.35 -19.27
N VAL A 155 -20.44 -6.62 -18.40
CA VAL A 155 -19.28 -7.14 -17.67
C VAL A 155 -19.66 -8.36 -16.85
N GLU A 156 -20.73 -8.30 -16.07
CA GLU A 156 -21.20 -9.41 -15.23
C GLU A 156 -21.42 -10.70 -16.04
N ARG A 157 -22.12 -10.59 -17.17
CA ARG A 157 -22.39 -11.73 -18.07
C ARG A 157 -21.15 -12.26 -18.76
N ASN A 158 -20.20 -11.37 -19.09
CA ASN A 158 -19.04 -11.72 -19.90
C ASN A 158 -17.78 -12.03 -19.09
N THR A 159 -17.86 -11.98 -17.75
CA THR A 159 -16.77 -12.35 -16.87
C THR A 159 -16.74 -13.86 -16.61
N LEU A 160 -15.55 -14.43 -16.45
CA LEU A 160 -15.36 -15.82 -16.03
C LEU A 160 -15.87 -16.07 -14.60
N SER A 161 -16.16 -17.34 -14.28
CA SER A 161 -16.45 -17.75 -12.91
C SER A 161 -15.19 -17.83 -12.06
N MET A 162 -15.36 -18.02 -10.76
CA MET A 162 -14.25 -18.21 -9.83
C MET A 162 -13.41 -19.46 -10.17
N ALA A 163 -13.92 -20.40 -10.98
CA ALA A 163 -13.15 -21.56 -11.46
C ALA A 163 -11.93 -21.17 -12.32
N ALA A 164 -11.93 -19.98 -12.94
CA ALA A 164 -10.76 -19.48 -13.67
C ALA A 164 -9.52 -19.32 -12.79
N TRP A 165 -9.69 -19.20 -11.47
CA TRP A 165 -8.59 -19.10 -10.52
C TRP A 165 -7.94 -20.45 -10.20
N GLU A 166 -8.56 -21.56 -10.61
CA GLU A 166 -8.01 -22.91 -10.48
C GLU A 166 -7.17 -23.30 -11.71
N ASP A 167 -7.23 -22.51 -12.78
CA ASP A 167 -6.38 -22.64 -13.98
C ASP A 167 -5.08 -21.81 -13.83
N PRO A 168 -3.90 -22.45 -13.77
CA PRO A 168 -2.62 -21.76 -13.68
C PRO A 168 -2.37 -20.78 -14.84
N GLY A 169 -2.84 -21.10 -16.06
CA GLY A 169 -2.66 -20.23 -17.22
C GLY A 169 -3.43 -18.92 -17.09
N LYS A 170 -4.67 -18.97 -16.58
CA LYS A 170 -5.45 -17.76 -16.30
C LYS A 170 -4.91 -16.97 -15.13
N LEU A 171 -4.42 -17.64 -14.10
CA LEU A 171 -3.74 -16.98 -13.00
C LEU A 171 -2.52 -16.17 -13.49
N ASP A 172 -1.70 -16.74 -14.37
CA ASP A 172 -0.53 -16.05 -14.93
C ASP A 172 -0.92 -14.84 -15.79
N GLU A 173 -2.00 -14.95 -16.56
CA GLU A 173 -2.54 -13.82 -17.33
C GLU A 173 -3.01 -12.67 -16.43
N VAL A 174 -3.73 -12.98 -15.35
CA VAL A 174 -4.16 -11.97 -14.37
C VAL A 174 -2.97 -11.31 -13.69
N LEU A 175 -1.97 -12.10 -13.27
CA LEU A 175 -0.76 -11.57 -12.65
C LEU A 175 0.04 -10.68 -13.61
N ARG A 176 0.09 -11.04 -14.90
CA ARG A 176 0.67 -10.21 -15.96
C ARG A 176 -0.10 -8.90 -16.11
N ALA A 177 -1.42 -8.94 -16.17
CA ALA A 177 -2.26 -7.74 -16.26
C ALA A 177 -2.05 -6.79 -15.06
N LEU A 178 -1.88 -7.32 -13.85
CA LEU A 178 -1.55 -6.52 -12.66
C LEU A 178 -0.13 -5.94 -12.67
N GLY A 179 0.76 -6.53 -13.47
CA GLY A 179 2.15 -6.13 -13.68
C GLY A 179 2.36 -5.08 -14.77
N THR A 180 1.31 -4.72 -15.52
CA THR A 180 1.41 -3.94 -16.75
C THR A 180 0.52 -2.69 -16.69
N LYS A 181 1.01 -1.59 -17.26
CA LYS A 181 0.25 -0.34 -17.40
C LYS A 181 -0.65 -0.40 -18.63
N LEU A 182 -1.52 0.60 -18.79
CA LEU A 182 -2.41 0.70 -19.96
C LEU A 182 -1.66 0.93 -21.27
N ASP A 183 -0.45 1.49 -21.21
CA ASP A 183 0.46 1.68 -22.36
C ASP A 183 1.29 0.43 -22.70
N GLY A 184 1.03 -0.71 -22.04
CA GLY A 184 1.78 -1.96 -22.23
C GLY A 184 3.13 -2.01 -21.51
N THR A 185 3.60 -0.91 -20.93
CA THR A 185 4.86 -0.88 -20.18
C THR A 185 4.74 -1.50 -18.80
N ARG A 186 5.86 -1.91 -18.22
CA ARG A 186 5.89 -2.51 -16.88
C ARG A 186 5.44 -1.51 -15.81
N ALA A 187 4.55 -1.94 -14.92
CA ALA A 187 4.15 -1.16 -13.76
C ALA A 187 5.29 -1.08 -12.73
N ALA A 188 5.30 0.01 -11.94
CA ALA A 188 6.27 0.18 -10.86
C ALA A 188 6.16 -0.99 -9.86
N ALA A 189 7.31 -1.46 -9.36
CA ALA A 189 7.37 -2.63 -8.48
C ALA A 189 6.50 -2.51 -7.21
N SER A 190 6.41 -1.30 -6.64
CA SER A 190 5.54 -1.00 -5.50
C SER A 190 4.05 -1.14 -5.84
N SER A 191 3.65 -0.75 -7.04
CA SER A 191 2.27 -0.93 -7.53
C SER A 191 1.94 -2.40 -7.73
N VAL A 192 2.85 -3.18 -8.32
CA VAL A 192 2.68 -4.64 -8.49
C VAL A 192 2.53 -5.32 -7.13
N LYS A 193 3.40 -4.99 -6.18
CA LYS A 193 3.33 -5.53 -4.80
C LYS A 193 2.01 -5.17 -4.10
N ARG A 194 1.53 -3.93 -4.24
CA ARG A 194 0.25 -3.49 -3.68
C ARG A 194 -0.93 -4.23 -4.31
N ASN A 195 -0.97 -4.31 -5.64
CA ASN A 195 -2.03 -5.02 -6.36
C ASN A 195 -2.08 -6.49 -5.96
N ARG A 196 -0.91 -7.16 -5.86
CA ARG A 196 -0.82 -8.54 -5.39
C ARG A 196 -1.31 -8.70 -3.95
N ARG A 197 -0.99 -7.76 -3.06
CA ARG A 197 -1.49 -7.78 -1.66
C ARG A 197 -3.01 -7.66 -1.63
N ASN A 198 -3.58 -6.71 -2.36
CA ASN A 198 -5.04 -6.52 -2.44
C ASN A 198 -5.72 -7.79 -2.98
N LEU A 199 -5.16 -8.37 -4.04
CA LEU A 199 -5.67 -9.62 -4.60
C LEU A 199 -5.54 -10.79 -3.61
N ASN A 200 -4.45 -10.86 -2.84
CA ASN A 200 -4.28 -11.89 -1.81
C ASN A 200 -5.39 -11.85 -0.76
N VAL A 201 -5.75 -10.66 -0.29
CA VAL A 201 -6.85 -10.49 0.68
C VAL A 201 -8.19 -10.94 0.07
N ALA A 202 -8.45 -10.63 -1.20
CA ALA A 202 -9.63 -11.12 -1.90
C ALA A 202 -9.65 -12.66 -2.02
N MET A 203 -8.51 -13.27 -2.34
CA MET A 203 -8.40 -14.73 -2.42
C MET A 203 -8.53 -15.41 -1.05
N GLU A 204 -8.00 -14.82 0.02
CA GLU A 204 -8.20 -15.29 1.40
C GLU A 204 -9.67 -15.20 1.80
N TYR A 205 -10.37 -14.12 1.40
CA TYR A 205 -11.81 -13.99 1.60
C TYR A 205 -12.59 -15.09 0.85
N ALA A 206 -12.21 -15.40 -0.40
CA ALA A 206 -12.82 -16.50 -1.16
C ALA A 206 -12.66 -17.85 -0.46
N VAL A 207 -11.49 -18.11 0.11
CA VAL A 207 -11.22 -19.35 0.86
C VAL A 207 -12.03 -19.39 2.16
N LYS A 208 -12.06 -18.30 2.92
CA LYS A 208 -12.85 -18.18 4.16
C LYS A 208 -14.34 -18.48 3.92
N HIS A 209 -14.87 -18.07 2.78
CA HIS A 209 -16.27 -18.30 2.39
C HIS A 209 -16.48 -19.56 1.55
N ARG A 210 -15.49 -20.46 1.48
CA ARG A 210 -15.56 -21.75 0.77
C ARG A 210 -15.87 -21.63 -0.73
N VAL A 211 -15.66 -20.45 -1.33
CA VAL A 211 -15.75 -20.24 -2.79
C VAL A 211 -14.55 -20.91 -3.46
N LEU A 212 -13.36 -20.75 -2.88
CA LEU A 212 -12.14 -21.44 -3.29
C LEU A 212 -11.68 -22.38 -2.17
N ARG A 213 -11.00 -23.48 -2.54
CA ARG A 213 -10.43 -24.43 -1.55
C ARG A 213 -9.14 -23.92 -0.92
N ALA A 214 -8.32 -23.26 -1.74
CA ALA A 214 -7.03 -22.75 -1.35
C ALA A 214 -6.75 -21.45 -2.09
N ASN A 215 -5.86 -20.62 -1.53
CA ASN A 215 -5.44 -19.39 -2.18
C ASN A 215 -4.55 -19.74 -3.38
N PRO A 216 -4.95 -19.36 -4.61
CA PRO A 216 -4.25 -19.73 -5.84
C PRO A 216 -2.94 -18.95 -6.03
N LEU A 217 -2.73 -17.84 -5.31
CA LEU A 217 -1.55 -17.00 -5.51
C LEU A 217 -0.28 -17.73 -5.07
N PRO A 218 0.76 -17.80 -5.93
CA PRO A 218 1.97 -18.53 -5.59
C PRO A 218 2.66 -17.91 -4.37
N LYS A 219 3.02 -18.76 -3.41
CA LYS A 219 3.82 -18.40 -2.24
C LYS A 219 5.31 -18.51 -2.62
N GLY A 220 6.11 -17.44 -2.53
CA GLY A 220 7.57 -17.56 -2.70
C GLY A 220 8.30 -16.36 -3.34
N ARG A 221 9.64 -16.35 -3.17
CA ARG A 221 10.60 -15.39 -3.75
C ARG A 221 10.79 -15.67 -5.25
N GLY A 222 10.25 -14.83 -6.13
CA GLY A 222 10.54 -14.88 -7.57
C GLY A 222 9.60 -14.05 -8.45
N ALA A 223 8.31 -13.98 -8.11
CA ALA A 223 7.31 -13.31 -8.94
C ALA A 223 7.11 -11.80 -8.64
N VAL A 224 7.68 -11.28 -7.54
CA VAL A 224 7.49 -9.88 -7.12
C VAL A 224 8.82 -9.14 -7.26
N PRO A 225 8.88 -8.06 -8.06
CA PRO A 225 10.10 -7.27 -8.18
C PRO A 225 10.55 -6.73 -6.81
N LYS A 226 11.85 -6.79 -6.54
CA LYS A 226 12.44 -6.27 -5.30
C LYS A 226 12.14 -4.78 -5.20
N THR A 227 11.48 -4.38 -4.11
CA THR A 227 11.29 -2.96 -3.76
C THR A 227 12.20 -2.64 -2.59
N SER A 228 13.04 -1.63 -2.72
CA SER A 228 13.70 -1.03 -1.56
C SER A 228 12.71 -0.13 -0.82
N SER A 229 12.56 -0.31 0.49
CA SER A 229 11.94 0.68 1.37
C SER A 229 12.90 1.83 1.70
N ALA A 230 14.21 1.63 1.47
CA ALA A 230 15.22 2.61 1.82
C ALA A 230 15.07 3.88 0.98
N VAL A 231 15.25 5.01 1.65
CA VAL A 231 15.29 6.33 1.04
C VAL A 231 16.49 6.42 0.10
N ASP A 232 16.27 7.07 -1.04
CA ASP A 232 17.34 7.48 -1.94
C ASP A 232 18.00 8.72 -1.34
N LYS A 233 19.30 8.64 -1.00
CA LYS A 233 20.07 9.76 -0.45
C LYS A 233 19.96 11.03 -1.31
N ARG A 234 19.87 10.87 -2.64
CA ARG A 234 19.77 11.98 -3.59
C ARG A 234 18.46 12.75 -3.47
N ALA A 235 17.45 12.19 -2.82
CA ALA A 235 16.19 12.88 -2.58
C ALA A 235 16.25 13.86 -1.38
N LEU A 236 17.26 13.74 -0.53
CA LEU A 236 17.41 14.56 0.68
C LEU A 236 17.90 15.95 0.33
N LEU A 237 17.39 16.96 1.05
CA LEU A 237 17.78 18.34 0.88
C LEU A 237 18.91 18.70 1.86
N ASN A 238 19.89 19.46 1.39
CA ASN A 238 20.82 20.13 2.28
C ASN A 238 20.18 21.41 2.87
N PRO A 239 20.75 22.00 3.95
CA PRO A 239 20.18 23.18 4.59
C PRO A 239 20.05 24.39 3.67
N ALA A 240 21.00 24.63 2.76
CA ALA A 240 20.96 25.76 1.83
C ALA A 240 19.83 25.61 0.79
N GLN A 241 19.68 24.42 0.20
CA GLN A 241 18.57 24.10 -0.71
C GLN A 241 17.22 24.28 0.01
N ALA A 242 17.08 23.77 1.23
CA ALA A 242 15.86 23.92 2.01
C ALA A 242 15.56 25.40 2.31
N ALA A 243 16.56 26.18 2.73
CA ALA A 243 16.42 27.61 3.00
C ALA A 243 15.99 28.40 1.76
N HIS A 244 16.61 28.14 0.60
CA HIS A 244 16.24 28.82 -0.65
C HIS A 244 14.83 28.45 -1.12
N LEU A 245 14.45 27.17 -1.03
CA LEU A 245 13.10 26.71 -1.39
C LEU A 245 12.04 27.36 -0.49
N LEU A 246 12.23 27.32 0.82
CA LEU A 246 11.32 27.95 1.79
C LEU A 246 11.27 29.47 1.61
N GLY A 247 12.42 30.11 1.38
CA GLY A 247 12.52 31.54 1.14
C GLY A 247 11.82 32.00 -0.15
N TRP A 248 11.88 31.21 -1.23
CA TRP A 248 11.11 31.48 -2.44
C TRP A 248 9.61 31.32 -2.19
N ILE A 249 9.19 30.26 -1.48
CA ILE A 249 7.77 30.02 -1.16
C ILE A 249 7.21 31.18 -0.32
N ARG A 250 7.96 31.66 0.69
CA ARG A 250 7.57 32.78 1.55
C ARG A 250 7.27 34.05 0.75
N ARG A 251 8.04 34.32 -0.31
CA ARG A 251 7.92 35.52 -1.17
C ARG A 251 6.80 35.44 -2.21
N ARG A 252 6.10 34.31 -2.33
CA ARG A 252 4.98 34.21 -3.28
C ARG A 252 3.87 35.21 -2.92
N PRO A 253 3.31 35.94 -3.90
CA PRO A 253 2.28 36.95 -3.63
C PRO A 253 1.02 36.38 -2.96
N ARG A 254 0.57 35.20 -3.41
CA ARG A 254 -0.65 34.55 -2.88
C ARG A 254 -0.30 33.35 -2.02
N GLY A 255 -0.69 33.42 -0.74
CA GLY A 255 -0.54 32.34 0.25
C GLY A 255 0.90 31.99 0.61
N GLY A 256 1.89 32.83 0.26
CA GLY A 256 3.31 32.54 0.43
C GLY A 256 3.72 32.36 1.90
N LYS A 257 3.34 33.31 2.77
CA LYS A 257 3.64 33.27 4.22
C LYS A 257 3.07 32.01 4.88
N ARG A 258 1.80 31.71 4.61
CA ARG A 258 1.11 30.51 5.11
C ARG A 258 1.75 29.21 4.63
N LEU A 259 2.04 29.11 3.33
CA LEU A 259 2.72 27.93 2.78
C LEU A 259 4.13 27.77 3.33
N HIS A 260 4.83 28.88 3.56
CA HIS A 260 6.13 28.85 4.23
C HIS A 260 6.03 28.22 5.62
N ALA A 261 5.06 28.64 6.45
CA ALA A 261 4.84 28.05 7.77
C ALA A 261 4.48 26.55 7.68
N PHE A 262 3.63 26.16 6.71
CA PHE A 262 3.30 24.76 6.43
C PHE A 262 4.54 23.92 6.10
N PHE A 263 5.36 24.34 5.13
CA PHE A 263 6.55 23.58 4.73
C PHE A 263 7.67 23.64 5.78
N ALA A 264 7.80 24.75 6.52
CA ALA A 264 8.74 24.86 7.64
C ALA A 264 8.39 23.84 8.73
N THR A 265 7.10 23.67 9.05
CA THR A 265 6.64 22.64 10.00
C THR A 265 7.07 21.25 9.55
N MET A 266 6.88 20.91 8.27
CA MET A 266 7.38 19.67 7.70
C MET A 266 8.90 19.50 7.78
N TYR A 267 9.65 20.57 7.49
CA TYR A 267 11.11 20.56 7.49
C TYR A 267 11.70 20.41 8.90
N TYR A 268 11.15 21.12 9.89
CA TYR A 268 11.69 21.16 11.24
C TYR A 268 11.19 20.04 12.16
N ALA A 269 9.98 19.50 11.92
CA ALA A 269 9.38 18.48 12.79
C ALA A 269 9.08 17.15 12.08
N GLY A 270 9.29 17.07 10.76
CA GLY A 270 9.10 15.84 9.99
C GLY A 270 7.70 15.19 9.99
N PRO A 271 6.55 15.87 10.21
CA PRO A 271 5.23 15.25 10.05
C PRO A 271 4.92 14.83 8.61
N ARG A 272 3.88 14.02 8.43
CA ARG A 272 3.30 13.74 7.12
C ARG A 272 2.48 14.95 6.64
N PRO A 273 2.38 15.21 5.32
CA PRO A 273 1.57 16.32 4.81
C PRO A 273 0.13 16.32 5.35
N GLU A 274 -0.50 15.14 5.39
CA GLU A 274 -1.87 14.98 5.88
C GLU A 274 -2.05 15.25 7.39
N GLU A 275 -0.97 15.16 8.17
CA GLU A 275 -0.97 15.52 9.59
C GLU A 275 -0.87 17.04 9.72
N VAL A 276 -0.02 17.69 8.94
CA VAL A 276 0.13 19.17 8.96
C VAL A 276 -1.14 19.87 8.48
N VAL A 277 -1.81 19.33 7.45
CA VAL A 277 -3.10 19.87 6.97
C VAL A 277 -4.19 19.80 8.05
N ALA A 278 -4.13 18.79 8.93
CA ALA A 278 -5.11 18.57 9.99
C ALA A 278 -4.85 19.37 11.28
N MET A 279 -3.66 19.97 11.43
CA MET A 279 -3.28 20.65 12.66
C MET A 279 -4.17 21.85 12.96
N ARG A 280 -4.54 22.01 14.22
CA ARG A 280 -5.16 23.21 14.78
C ARG A 280 -4.14 24.04 15.56
N VAL A 281 -4.50 25.29 15.87
CA VAL A 281 -3.65 26.15 16.71
C VAL A 281 -3.46 25.56 18.10
N ALA A 282 -4.50 24.97 18.69
CA ALA A 282 -4.43 24.29 19.99
C ALA A 282 -3.44 23.11 20.04
N ASP A 283 -3.05 22.56 18.88
CA ASP A 283 -2.07 21.47 18.79
C ASP A 283 -0.62 21.98 18.89
N VAL A 284 -0.42 23.30 18.97
CA VAL A 284 0.90 23.94 19.05
C VAL A 284 1.03 24.67 20.38
N ARG A 285 1.97 24.22 21.20
CA ARG A 285 2.37 24.93 22.42
C ARG A 285 3.60 25.76 22.13
N LEU A 286 3.41 27.08 22.04
CA LEU A 286 4.50 28.03 21.92
C LEU A 286 4.93 28.48 23.33
N PRO A 287 6.23 28.53 23.64
CA PRO A 287 6.70 29.15 24.87
C PRO A 287 6.42 30.66 24.86
N ASP A 288 6.54 31.34 26.00
CA ASP A 288 6.47 32.80 26.05
C ASP A 288 7.68 33.43 25.33
N GLU A 289 7.53 34.66 24.80
CA GLU A 289 8.62 35.32 24.04
C GLU A 289 9.89 35.55 24.87
N GLY A 290 9.74 35.72 26.19
CA GLY A 290 10.87 35.90 27.12
C GLY A 290 11.43 34.60 27.71
N ALA A 291 10.88 33.43 27.36
CA ALA A 291 11.33 32.16 27.92
C ALA A 291 12.76 31.83 27.47
N THR A 292 13.58 31.28 28.38
CA THR A 292 14.93 30.82 28.05
C THR A 292 14.92 29.67 27.04
N ASP A 293 13.93 28.78 27.17
CA ASP A 293 13.70 27.70 26.22
C ASP A 293 12.66 28.13 25.17
N GLN A 294 13.13 28.31 23.93
CA GLN A 294 12.30 28.72 22.79
C GLN A 294 11.85 27.55 21.92
N TRP A 295 11.95 26.31 22.39
CA TRP A 295 11.40 25.15 21.67
C TRP A 295 9.88 25.08 21.83
N CYS A 296 9.16 24.86 20.73
CA CYS A 296 7.74 24.60 20.78
C CYS A 296 7.45 23.10 20.84
N GLU A 297 6.24 22.74 21.28
CA GLU A 297 5.74 21.37 21.22
C GLU A 297 4.61 21.28 20.19
N LEU A 298 4.71 20.31 19.29
CA LEU A 298 3.68 20.01 18.30
C LEU A 298 3.01 18.68 18.64
N LEU A 299 1.70 18.70 18.82
CA LEU A 299 0.89 17.52 19.07
C LEU A 299 0.28 17.02 17.76
N PHE A 300 0.56 15.77 17.38
CA PHE A 300 -0.10 15.13 16.24
C PHE A 300 -1.00 14.02 16.75
N HIS A 301 -2.28 14.05 16.35
CA HIS A 301 -3.29 13.05 16.72
C HIS A 301 -4.21 12.70 15.53
N THR A 302 -4.43 13.66 14.63
CA THR A 302 -5.31 13.50 13.46
C THR A 302 -4.51 13.58 12.15
N ALA A 303 -5.00 12.88 11.13
CA ALA A 303 -4.55 13.02 9.75
C ALA A 303 -5.74 13.14 8.80
N GLN A 304 -5.67 14.06 7.84
CA GLN A 304 -6.72 14.29 6.86
C GLN A 304 -6.22 14.09 5.42
N PRO A 305 -5.97 12.84 4.96
CA PRO A 305 -5.56 12.56 3.59
C PRO A 305 -6.65 12.91 2.56
N GLU A 306 -6.24 13.55 1.47
CA GLU A 306 -7.11 13.78 0.30
C GLU A 306 -7.30 12.47 -0.48
N VAL A 307 -8.51 11.91 -0.41
CA VAL A 307 -8.87 10.65 -1.11
C VAL A 307 -9.83 10.90 -2.27
N GLY A 308 -10.65 11.94 -2.13
CA GLY A 308 -11.72 12.33 -3.05
C GLY A 308 -13.09 11.86 -2.55
N LYS A 309 -14.09 12.74 -2.73
CA LYS A 309 -15.47 12.61 -2.22
C LYS A 309 -16.11 11.24 -2.44
N ASN A 310 -15.81 10.61 -3.58
CA ASN A 310 -16.40 9.33 -3.96
C ASN A 310 -15.96 8.16 -3.07
N TRP A 311 -14.97 8.32 -2.20
CA TRP A 311 -14.33 7.20 -1.48
C TRP A 311 -14.44 7.29 0.04
N THR A 312 -14.84 8.44 0.57
CA THR A 312 -15.10 8.64 2.01
C THR A 312 -16.54 8.26 2.35
N ASP A 313 -16.82 7.99 3.62
CA ASP A 313 -18.17 7.61 4.06
C ASP A 313 -19.12 8.81 4.12
N ASP A 314 -18.58 10.02 4.24
CA ASP A 314 -19.31 11.29 4.41
C ASP A 314 -19.37 12.15 3.13
N GLY A 315 -18.76 11.69 2.03
CA GLY A 315 -18.64 12.48 0.80
C GLY A 315 -17.67 13.65 0.86
N ALA A 316 -16.87 13.79 1.94
CA ALA A 316 -15.82 14.79 2.05
C ALA A 316 -14.61 14.49 1.15
N ILE A 317 -13.88 15.54 0.77
CA ILE A 317 -12.65 15.37 -0.06
C ILE A 317 -11.54 14.69 0.74
N HIS A 318 -11.49 14.97 2.04
CA HIS A 318 -10.53 14.44 2.99
C HIS A 318 -11.22 13.46 3.92
N GLU A 319 -10.53 12.37 4.27
CA GLU A 319 -10.97 11.43 5.30
C GLU A 319 -10.33 11.84 6.63
N GLU A 320 -11.11 12.18 7.65
CA GLU A 320 -10.58 12.39 9.00
C GLU A 320 -10.35 11.04 9.69
N ARG A 321 -9.14 10.84 10.22
CA ARG A 321 -8.77 9.60 10.92
C ARG A 321 -7.61 9.80 11.88
N GLY A 322 -7.46 8.85 12.80
CA GLY A 322 -6.28 8.75 13.68
C GLY A 322 -4.98 8.46 12.93
N LEU A 323 -3.87 8.53 13.66
CA LEU A 323 -2.53 8.36 13.09
C LEU A 323 -2.33 7.00 12.40
N LYS A 324 -1.61 7.01 11.28
CA LYS A 324 -1.43 5.82 10.45
C LYS A 324 -0.76 4.67 11.22
N GLY A 325 -1.47 3.55 11.34
CA GLY A 325 -0.95 2.32 11.92
C GLY A 325 -0.92 2.31 13.45
N ARG A 326 -1.68 3.21 14.08
CA ARG A 326 -1.82 3.34 15.52
C ARG A 326 -3.29 3.20 15.94
N ALA A 327 -3.53 3.12 17.24
CA ALA A 327 -4.90 3.21 17.79
C ALA A 327 -5.51 4.59 17.43
N ALA A 328 -6.83 4.67 17.42
CA ALA A 328 -7.55 5.85 16.92
C ALA A 328 -7.30 7.12 17.77
N ASP A 329 -6.95 6.93 19.04
CA ASP A 329 -6.71 7.94 20.07
C ASP A 329 -5.23 8.21 20.36
N ASP A 330 -4.32 7.54 19.66
CA ASP A 330 -2.89 7.68 19.92
C ASP A 330 -2.36 9.03 19.42
N THR A 331 -1.57 9.68 20.27
CA THR A 331 -1.00 11.01 20.02
C THR A 331 0.52 10.96 20.08
N ARG A 332 1.19 11.90 19.40
CA ARG A 332 2.64 12.06 19.52
C ARG A 332 3.02 13.53 19.63
N GLY A 333 3.77 13.86 20.68
CA GLY A 333 4.46 15.14 20.81
C GLY A 333 5.74 15.13 19.98
N VAL A 334 6.07 16.25 19.35
CA VAL A 334 7.33 16.46 18.64
C VAL A 334 7.91 17.81 19.00
N PRO A 335 9.20 17.87 19.38
CA PRO A 335 9.87 19.14 19.63
C PRO A 335 10.06 19.92 18.31
N GLY A 336 9.62 21.17 18.31
CA GLY A 336 9.83 22.13 17.23
C GLY A 336 10.99 23.06 17.56
N HIS A 337 11.95 23.14 16.64
CA HIS A 337 13.13 23.99 16.77
C HIS A 337 12.75 25.47 16.99
N PRO A 338 13.55 26.30 17.71
CA PRO A 338 13.24 27.71 17.95
C PRO A 338 12.93 28.55 16.70
N SER A 339 13.61 28.24 15.58
CA SER A 339 13.27 28.84 14.28
C SER A 339 11.83 28.56 13.84
N LEU A 340 11.31 27.36 14.12
CA LEU A 340 9.92 27.00 13.83
C LEU A 340 8.98 27.75 14.80
N THR A 341 9.32 27.84 16.09
CA THR A 341 8.55 28.62 17.07
C THR A 341 8.28 30.04 16.57
N ARG A 342 9.32 30.76 16.12
CA ARG A 342 9.17 32.10 15.54
C ARG A 342 8.26 32.10 14.31
N ILE A 343 8.46 31.15 13.38
CA ILE A 343 7.66 31.07 12.15
C ILE A 343 6.18 30.82 12.46
N LEU A 344 5.88 29.97 13.44
CA LEU A 344 4.51 29.66 13.84
C LEU A 344 3.87 30.82 14.59
N ARG A 345 4.60 31.51 15.47
CA ARG A 345 4.13 32.72 16.15
C ARG A 345 3.76 33.81 15.14
N ASP A 346 4.68 34.16 14.24
CA ASP A 346 4.46 35.15 13.18
C ASP A 346 3.23 34.80 12.33
N HIS A 347 3.03 33.50 12.04
CA HIS A 347 1.92 33.01 11.23
C HIS A 347 0.58 33.11 11.97
N ILE A 348 0.52 32.66 13.23
CA ILE A 348 -0.69 32.72 14.05
C ILE A 348 -1.15 34.18 14.25
N GLU A 349 -0.20 35.08 14.53
CA GLU A 349 -0.49 36.51 14.69
C GLU A 349 -0.97 37.15 13.38
N ALA A 350 -0.22 36.96 12.29
CA ALA A 350 -0.53 37.59 11.00
C ALA A 350 -1.89 37.17 10.41
N GLU A 351 -2.37 35.98 10.76
CA GLU A 351 -3.66 35.44 10.31
C GLU A 351 -4.74 35.56 11.41
N SER A 352 -4.39 36.10 12.58
CA SER A 352 -5.29 36.27 13.73
C SER A 352 -6.02 34.98 14.14
N LEU A 353 -5.30 33.86 14.13
CA LEU A 353 -5.87 32.52 14.38
C LEU A 353 -6.15 32.29 15.87
N LYS A 354 -7.30 31.67 16.15
CA LYS A 354 -7.74 31.27 17.49
C LYS A 354 -7.43 29.78 17.74
N PRO A 355 -7.42 29.32 19.01
CA PRO A 355 -7.09 27.93 19.34
C PRO A 355 -7.87 26.86 18.56
N GLY A 356 -9.15 27.12 18.27
CA GLY A 356 -10.01 26.19 17.52
C GLY A 356 -9.78 26.18 16.00
N ASP A 357 -9.04 27.14 15.45
CA ASP A 357 -8.86 27.28 14.01
C ASP A 357 -7.87 26.25 13.45
N ILE A 358 -8.07 25.87 12.19
CA ILE A 358 -7.06 25.13 11.42
C ILE A 358 -5.80 26.01 11.31
N LEU A 359 -4.64 25.46 11.65
CA LEU A 359 -3.39 26.20 11.69
C LEU A 359 -2.98 26.71 10.31
N PHE A 360 -3.15 25.90 9.26
CA PHE A 360 -2.81 26.26 7.87
C PHE A 360 -4.04 26.21 6.96
N GLN A 361 -4.77 27.31 6.89
CA GLN A 361 -6.03 27.41 6.14
C GLN A 361 -5.84 27.58 4.61
N GLY A 362 -6.83 27.21 3.82
CA GLY A 362 -7.00 27.67 2.45
C GLY A 362 -7.37 29.15 2.38
N GLU A 363 -7.45 29.74 1.18
CA GLU A 363 -7.84 31.15 1.04
C GLU A 363 -9.25 31.45 1.60
N LYS A 364 -10.10 30.42 1.74
CA LYS A 364 -11.48 30.53 2.23
C LYS A 364 -11.67 30.02 3.67
N GLY A 365 -10.59 29.77 4.41
CA GLY A 365 -10.67 29.20 5.77
C GLY A 365 -10.84 27.67 5.81
N ASP A 366 -10.91 27.01 4.65
CA ASP A 366 -11.02 25.56 4.51
C ASP A 366 -9.65 24.86 4.64
N LEU A 367 -9.61 23.54 4.49
CA LEU A 367 -8.35 22.80 4.51
C LEU A 367 -7.48 23.17 3.30
N LEU A 368 -6.17 23.28 3.54
CA LEU A 368 -5.22 23.58 2.48
C LEU A 368 -5.15 22.44 1.45
N ALA A 369 -5.69 22.68 0.26
CA ALA A 369 -5.79 21.67 -0.78
C ALA A 369 -4.43 21.13 -1.26
N SER A 370 -4.31 19.80 -1.45
CA SER A 370 -3.03 19.17 -1.84
C SER A 370 -2.52 19.65 -3.20
N ARG A 371 -3.40 20.13 -4.09
CA ARG A 371 -3.00 20.72 -5.37
C ARG A 371 -2.22 22.02 -5.19
N VAL A 372 -2.62 22.86 -4.22
CA VAL A 372 -1.94 24.12 -3.90
C VAL A 372 -0.54 23.83 -3.35
N ILE A 373 -0.45 22.91 -2.38
CA ILE A 373 0.81 22.47 -1.78
C ILE A 373 1.76 21.93 -2.86
N ARG A 374 1.31 20.98 -3.67
CA ARG A 374 2.14 20.36 -4.73
C ARG A 374 2.58 21.37 -5.79
N ARG A 375 1.69 22.30 -6.19
CA ARG A 375 2.02 23.34 -7.17
C ARG A 375 3.07 24.29 -6.62
N ALA A 376 2.88 24.79 -5.41
CA ALA A 376 3.83 25.69 -4.76
C ALA A 376 5.23 25.06 -4.63
N TRP A 377 5.29 23.80 -4.18
CA TRP A 377 6.55 23.06 -4.06
C TRP A 377 7.25 22.85 -5.40
N ARG A 378 6.50 22.44 -6.43
CA ARG A 378 7.06 22.23 -7.77
C ARG A 378 7.60 23.54 -8.36
N SER A 379 6.85 24.64 -8.24
CA SER A 379 7.30 25.96 -8.71
C SER A 379 8.55 26.41 -7.96
N ALA A 380 8.59 26.25 -6.63
CA ALA A 380 9.80 26.58 -5.86
C ALA A 380 11.03 25.80 -6.35
N ARG A 381 10.88 24.48 -6.57
CA ARG A 381 11.97 23.67 -7.11
C ARG A 381 12.42 24.15 -8.49
N GLN A 382 11.49 24.50 -9.37
CA GLN A 382 11.80 24.93 -10.73
C GLN A 382 12.57 26.25 -10.75
N GLU A 383 12.24 27.19 -9.85
CA GLU A 383 12.88 28.50 -9.79
C GLU A 383 14.20 28.51 -9.00
N VAL A 384 14.34 27.62 -8.01
CA VAL A 384 15.47 27.65 -7.06
C VAL A 384 16.57 26.66 -7.41
N LEU A 385 16.21 25.46 -7.89
CA LEU A 385 17.19 24.41 -8.14
C LEU A 385 17.80 24.55 -9.53
N ALA A 386 19.06 24.15 -9.67
CA ALA A 386 19.67 24.06 -10.99
C ALA A 386 18.88 23.05 -11.85
N PRO A 387 18.83 23.19 -13.19
CA PRO A 387 18.04 22.31 -14.05
C PRO A 387 18.32 20.81 -13.83
N HIS A 388 19.58 20.44 -13.63
CA HIS A 388 19.98 19.06 -13.38
C HIS A 388 19.51 18.54 -12.00
N GLU A 389 19.42 19.40 -10.98
CA GLU A 389 18.87 19.06 -9.67
C GLU A 389 17.34 18.96 -9.70
N PHE A 390 16.67 19.81 -10.49
CA PHE A 390 15.23 19.78 -10.66
C PHE A 390 14.75 18.47 -11.29
N GLU A 391 15.46 17.98 -12.32
CA GLU A 391 15.20 16.71 -13.00
C GLU A 391 15.59 15.48 -12.15
N SER A 392 16.48 15.67 -11.18
CA SER A 392 16.89 14.62 -10.25
C SER A 392 15.82 14.33 -9.16
N PRO A 393 16.03 13.29 -8.33
CA PRO A 393 15.20 13.04 -7.16
C PRO A 393 15.22 14.13 -6.08
N THR A 394 16.16 15.10 -6.10
CA THR A 394 16.37 16.11 -5.04
C THR A 394 15.09 16.82 -4.64
N GLY A 395 14.59 16.54 -3.44
CA GLY A 395 13.36 17.13 -2.90
C GLY A 395 12.14 16.99 -3.80
N LYS A 396 12.09 15.99 -4.69
CA LYS A 396 11.06 15.89 -5.76
C LYS A 396 9.64 15.87 -5.22
N ARG A 397 9.43 15.29 -4.04
CA ARG A 397 8.15 15.20 -3.35
C ARG A 397 8.18 16.07 -2.11
N VAL A 398 7.04 16.64 -1.74
CA VAL A 398 6.84 17.33 -0.45
C VAL A 398 7.21 16.40 0.72
N TYR A 399 6.90 15.11 0.61
CA TYR A 399 7.24 14.08 1.60
C TYR A 399 8.77 13.92 1.82
N ASP A 400 9.62 14.39 0.90
CA ASP A 400 11.07 14.32 1.06
C ASP A 400 11.59 15.29 2.15
N LEU A 401 10.81 16.30 2.57
CA LEU A 401 11.07 17.10 3.76
C LEU A 401 11.09 16.25 5.04
N ARG A 402 10.09 15.36 5.17
CA ARG A 402 10.06 14.39 6.26
C ARG A 402 11.25 13.43 6.20
N HIS A 403 11.61 12.96 5.01
CA HIS A 403 12.79 12.11 4.88
C HIS A 403 14.07 12.84 5.30
N THR A 404 14.19 14.11 4.94
CA THR A 404 15.31 14.98 5.31
C THR A 404 15.38 15.17 6.83
N ARG A 405 14.27 15.52 7.49
CA ARG A 405 14.26 15.72 8.96
C ARG A 405 14.59 14.48 9.76
N LEU A 406 13.97 13.34 9.42
CA LEU A 406 14.23 12.07 10.10
C LEU A 406 15.67 11.59 9.90
N THR A 407 16.21 11.75 8.69
CA THR A 407 17.62 11.44 8.43
C THR A 407 18.53 12.36 9.22
N LYS A 408 18.20 13.65 9.30
CA LYS A 408 18.98 14.63 10.08
C LYS A 408 18.98 14.29 11.57
N TRP A 409 17.83 13.99 12.18
CA TRP A 409 17.80 13.57 13.59
C TRP A 409 18.67 12.34 13.85
N LEU A 410 18.62 11.35 12.96
CA LEU A 410 19.49 10.18 13.08
C LEU A 410 20.96 10.57 12.98
N ASN A 411 21.34 11.41 12.01
CA ASN A 411 22.73 11.90 11.85
C ASN A 411 23.21 12.76 13.02
N ASP A 412 22.31 13.54 13.64
CA ASP A 412 22.56 14.34 14.84
C ASP A 412 22.74 13.46 16.10
N GLY A 413 22.64 12.13 15.98
CA GLY A 413 22.91 11.18 17.07
C GLY A 413 21.72 10.87 17.96
N ILE A 414 20.51 11.31 17.58
CA ILE A 414 19.30 11.05 18.35
C ILE A 414 18.96 9.55 18.28
N PRO A 415 18.67 8.88 19.42
CA PRO A 415 18.34 7.46 19.44
C PRO A 415 17.21 7.08 18.47
N ALA A 416 17.37 5.97 17.76
CA ALA A 416 16.40 5.52 16.76
C ALA A 416 15.00 5.28 17.34
N ALA A 417 14.91 4.87 18.61
CA ALA A 417 13.64 4.74 19.33
C ALA A 417 12.92 6.10 19.44
N GLN A 418 13.63 7.13 19.87
CA GLN A 418 13.09 8.48 20.00
C GLN A 418 12.67 9.07 18.64
N VAL A 419 13.50 8.88 17.60
CA VAL A 419 13.13 9.31 16.24
C VAL A 419 11.91 8.55 15.71
N ALA A 420 11.77 7.26 16.02
CA ALA A 420 10.62 6.46 15.62
C ALA A 420 9.34 6.92 16.31
N GLU A 421 9.42 7.23 17.61
CA GLU A 421 8.34 7.79 18.41
C GLU A 421 7.86 9.12 17.82
N TRP A 422 8.76 10.12 17.69
CA TRP A 422 8.43 11.41 17.10
C TRP A 422 7.92 11.27 15.67
N ALA A 423 8.46 10.36 14.88
CA ALA A 423 7.99 10.14 13.53
C ALA A 423 6.60 9.49 13.47
N GLY A 424 6.17 8.75 14.47
CA GLY A 424 5.00 7.86 14.32
C GLY A 424 5.32 6.65 13.41
N ASN A 425 6.50 6.05 13.58
CA ASN A 425 6.94 4.82 12.93
C ASN A 425 7.27 3.74 13.99
N SER A 426 7.33 2.47 13.60
CA SER A 426 8.04 1.48 14.41
C SER A 426 9.56 1.57 14.15
N VAL A 427 10.37 1.19 15.13
CA VAL A 427 11.84 1.18 15.00
C VAL A 427 12.31 0.35 13.79
N PRO A 428 11.79 -0.88 13.54
CA PRO A 428 12.18 -1.65 12.36
C PRO A 428 11.86 -0.94 11.05
N ILE A 429 10.72 -0.25 10.95
CA ILE A 429 10.35 0.53 9.76
C ILE A 429 11.30 1.72 9.58
N LEU A 430 11.63 2.42 10.66
CA LEU A 430 12.56 3.54 10.63
C LEU A 430 13.93 3.08 10.09
N LEU A 431 14.54 2.07 10.71
CA LEU A 431 15.87 1.59 10.30
C LEU A 431 15.86 1.01 8.88
N ALA A 432 14.85 0.22 8.50
CA ALA A 432 14.71 -0.30 7.13
C ALA A 432 14.55 0.81 6.06
N THR A 433 14.14 2.01 6.47
CA THR A 433 13.93 3.16 5.60
C THR A 433 15.15 4.09 5.55
N TYR A 434 15.80 4.34 6.70
CA TYR A 434 16.76 5.43 6.85
C TYR A 434 18.20 4.99 7.12
N ALA A 435 18.46 3.75 7.54
CA ALA A 435 19.80 3.32 7.95
C ALA A 435 20.87 3.57 6.88
N ARG A 436 20.50 3.45 5.59
CA ARG A 436 21.43 3.71 4.48
C ARG A 436 21.85 5.17 4.37
N CYS A 437 21.06 6.10 4.91
CA CYS A 437 21.28 7.54 4.85
C CYS A 437 22.00 8.09 6.10
N VAL A 438 22.32 7.23 7.08
CA VAL A 438 23.10 7.63 8.24
C VAL A 438 24.56 7.77 7.83
N SER A 439 25.16 8.93 8.07
CA SER A 439 26.54 9.27 7.67
C SER A 439 27.06 10.44 8.49
N GLY A 440 28.39 10.63 8.54
CA GLY A 440 29.02 11.77 9.23
C GLY A 440 29.22 11.59 10.73
N GLN A 441 28.81 10.45 11.29
CA GLN A 441 28.96 10.15 12.73
C GLN A 441 30.31 9.53 13.09
N LEU A 442 31.09 9.08 12.10
CA LEU A 442 32.34 8.37 12.37
C LEU A 442 33.29 9.12 13.32
N PRO A 443 33.52 10.44 13.20
CA PRO A 443 34.37 11.15 14.15
C PRO A 443 33.85 11.11 15.59
N ASP A 444 32.54 11.30 15.78
CA ASP A 444 31.92 11.26 17.10
C ASP A 444 31.93 9.84 17.69
N LEU A 445 31.64 8.83 16.86
CA LEU A 445 31.70 7.43 17.24
C LEU A 445 33.12 7.02 17.64
N LYS A 446 34.15 7.48 16.92
CA LYS A 446 35.55 7.26 17.29
C LYS A 446 35.87 7.86 18.66
N ARG A 447 35.50 9.12 18.92
CA ARG A 447 35.69 9.75 20.24
C ARG A 447 35.01 8.97 21.37
N ARG A 448 33.81 8.43 21.12
CA ARG A 448 33.12 7.58 22.11
C ARG A 448 33.80 6.24 22.33
N MET A 449 34.38 5.64 21.29
CA MET A 449 35.17 4.41 21.40
C MET A 449 36.47 4.64 22.17
N GLU A 450 37.15 5.76 21.91
CA GLU A 450 38.37 6.19 22.63
C GLU A 450 38.10 6.54 24.10
N ALA A 451 36.90 7.01 24.43
CA ALA A 451 36.49 7.27 25.82
C ALA A 451 36.09 5.99 26.59
N GLY A 452 36.05 4.83 25.93
CA GLY A 452 35.92 3.53 26.61
C GLY A 452 37.21 3.15 27.34
N GLU A 453 37.13 2.22 28.30
CA GLU A 453 38.33 1.69 28.96
C GLU A 453 39.24 1.01 27.94
N ASP A 454 40.50 1.44 27.90
CA ASP A 454 41.57 0.75 27.16
C ASP A 454 42.01 -0.50 27.94
N LEU A 455 42.66 -1.44 27.26
CA LEU A 455 43.23 -2.60 27.94
C LEU A 455 44.31 -2.14 28.92
N PRO A 456 44.36 -2.69 30.15
CA PRO A 456 45.43 -2.37 31.07
C PRO A 456 46.76 -2.87 30.49
N ASP A 457 47.80 -2.05 30.55
CA ASP A 457 49.15 -2.48 30.23
C ASP A 457 49.56 -3.62 31.17
N LEU A 458 49.86 -4.79 30.59
CA LEU A 458 50.41 -5.91 31.34
C LEU A 458 51.87 -5.58 31.70
N PRO A 459 52.30 -5.83 32.95
CA PRO A 459 53.70 -5.61 33.32
C PRO A 459 54.62 -6.46 32.44
N GLU A 460 55.74 -5.88 32.00
CA GLU A 460 56.75 -6.62 31.25
C GLU A 460 57.22 -7.83 32.06
N ALA A 461 57.27 -8.99 31.42
CA ALA A 461 57.78 -10.21 32.03
C ALA A 461 59.27 -10.02 32.35
N GLY A 462 59.57 -9.86 33.64
CA GLY A 462 60.93 -9.72 34.17
C GLY A 462 61.77 -10.98 34.03
#